data_AF-A0A9W9HIL2-F1
#
_entry.id   AF-A0A9W9HIL2-F1
#
_cell.length_a   1.000
_cell.length_b   1.000
_cell.length_c   1.000
_cell.angle_alpha   90.00
_cell.angle_beta   90.00
_cell.angle_gamma   90.00
#
_symmetry.space_group_name_H-M   'P 1'
#
loop_
_entity.id
_entity.type
_entity.pdbx_description
1 polymer ?
#
loop_
_entity_poly.entity_id
_entity_poly.type
_entity_poly.pdbx_seq_one_letter_code
_entity_poly.pdbx_strand_id
1 'polypeptide(L)'
;MFALAPSIPDRPLSLLSTSTMYASSAARARLATVARRGFSTSRAQLGSPYHYAEGPRTNIPFNPLTKHFFWRYWSFMAVGFGAPFGIAVWQTYKTK
;
A
#
# COMPACT_ATOMS: atom_id res chain seq x y z
N MET A 1 15.71 11.09 -66.00
CA MET A 1 16.28 9.87 -65.39
C MET A 1 15.99 9.93 -63.89
N PHE A 2 14.82 9.43 -63.46
CA PHE A 2 14.35 9.51 -62.08
C PHE A 2 14.53 8.13 -61.44
N ALA A 3 15.36 8.04 -60.39
CA ALA A 3 15.61 6.80 -59.65
C ALA A 3 14.43 6.55 -58.69
N LEU A 4 13.70 5.46 -58.89
CA LEU A 4 12.65 5.01 -57.98
C LEU A 4 13.29 4.49 -56.69
N ALA A 5 12.93 5.06 -55.54
CA ALA A 5 13.27 4.51 -54.23
C ALA A 5 12.58 3.14 -54.06
N PRO A 6 13.26 2.12 -53.49
CA PRO A 6 12.62 0.83 -53.23
C PRO A 6 11.54 1.01 -52.16
N SER A 7 10.30 0.69 -52.53
CA SER A 7 9.15 0.62 -51.64
C SER A 7 9.45 -0.36 -50.50
N ILE A 8 9.48 0.16 -49.27
CA ILE A 8 9.60 -0.65 -48.05
C ILE A 8 8.38 -1.58 -48.00
N PRO A 9 8.56 -2.92 -47.96
CA PRO A 9 7.44 -3.84 -47.88
C PRO A 9 6.69 -3.60 -46.56
N ASP A 10 5.37 -3.48 -46.67
CA ASP A 10 4.44 -3.25 -45.57
C ASP A 10 4.59 -4.34 -44.51
N ARG A 11 5.43 -4.09 -43.50
CA ARG A 11 5.55 -5.00 -42.34
C ARG A 11 4.18 -5.04 -41.66
N PRO A 12 3.60 -6.22 -41.41
CA PRO A 12 2.28 -6.30 -40.79
C PRO A 12 2.35 -5.66 -39.40
N LEU A 13 1.71 -4.50 -39.25
CA LEU A 13 1.65 -3.73 -38.00
C LEU A 13 1.04 -4.54 -36.84
N SER A 14 0.34 -5.64 -37.16
CA SER A 14 -0.24 -6.57 -36.20
C SER A 14 0.82 -7.29 -35.35
N LEU A 15 1.89 -7.83 -35.95
CA LEU A 15 2.93 -8.58 -35.23
C LEU A 15 3.78 -7.67 -34.33
N LEU A 16 3.98 -6.41 -34.74
CA LEU A 16 4.68 -5.40 -33.94
C LEU A 16 3.83 -4.92 -32.77
N SER A 17 2.51 -4.73 -32.97
CA SER A 17 1.59 -4.35 -31.89
C SER A 17 1.47 -5.42 -30.81
N THR A 18 1.38 -6.70 -31.19
CA THR A 18 1.29 -7.79 -30.21
C THR A 18 2.60 -7.95 -29.44
N SER A 19 3.76 -7.87 -30.12
CA SER A 19 5.06 -7.98 -29.47
C SER A 19 5.35 -6.82 -28.52
N THR A 20 4.98 -5.57 -28.88
CA THR A 20 5.06 -4.42 -27.96
C THR A 20 4.11 -4.55 -26.76
N MET A 21 2.90 -5.07 -26.96
CA MET A 21 1.96 -5.36 -25.86
C MET A 21 2.46 -6.47 -24.95
N TYR A 22 3.01 -7.56 -25.48
CA TYR A 22 3.60 -8.64 -24.69
C TYR A 22 4.82 -8.15 -23.90
N ALA A 23 5.69 -7.34 -24.52
CA ALA A 23 6.84 -6.74 -23.85
C ALA A 23 6.39 -5.79 -22.71
N SER A 24 5.40 -4.94 -22.96
CA SER A 24 4.83 -4.04 -21.97
C SER A 24 4.16 -4.79 -20.82
N SER A 25 3.47 -5.89 -21.11
CA SER A 25 2.80 -6.72 -20.10
C SER A 25 3.82 -7.48 -19.24
N ALA A 26 4.87 -8.01 -19.85
CA ALA A 26 5.98 -8.64 -19.13
C ALA A 26 6.75 -7.64 -18.26
N ALA A 27 6.95 -6.40 -18.74
CA ALA A 27 7.56 -5.34 -17.94
C ALA A 27 6.70 -4.97 -16.71
N ARG A 28 5.38 -4.81 -16.89
CA ARG A 28 4.44 -4.55 -15.77
C ARG A 28 4.38 -5.71 -14.77
N ALA A 29 4.44 -6.96 -15.24
CA ALA A 29 4.49 -8.14 -14.37
C ALA A 29 5.77 -8.19 -13.51
N ARG A 30 6.91 -7.77 -14.06
CA ARG A 30 8.17 -7.62 -13.29
C ARG A 30 8.11 -6.47 -12.30
N LEU A 31 7.48 -5.35 -12.64
CA LEU A 31 7.30 -4.23 -11.70
C LEU A 31 6.33 -4.60 -10.56
N ALA A 32 5.33 -5.45 -10.81
CA ALA A 32 4.43 -5.95 -9.78
C ALA A 32 5.15 -6.78 -8.70
N THR A 33 6.25 -7.47 -9.02
CA THR A 33 7.06 -8.16 -8.00
C THR A 33 7.94 -7.21 -7.20
N VAL A 34 8.42 -6.12 -7.81
CA VAL A 34 9.18 -5.05 -7.13
C VAL A 34 8.27 -4.27 -6.17
N ALA A 35 7.04 -3.95 -6.55
CA ALA A 35 6.06 -3.30 -5.67
C ALA A 35 5.69 -4.17 -4.43
N ARG A 36 5.74 -5.50 -4.57
CA ARG A 36 5.52 -6.44 -3.45
C ARG A 36 6.75 -6.61 -2.55
N ARG A 37 7.93 -6.09 -2.92
CA ARG A 37 9.14 -6.15 -2.08
C ARG A 37 9.12 -5.19 -0.90
N GLY A 38 8.04 -4.43 -0.68
CA GLY A 38 7.79 -3.71 0.57
C GLY A 38 9.02 -2.94 1.05
N PHE A 39 9.65 -2.18 0.15
CA PHE A 39 10.85 -1.41 0.46
C PHE A 39 10.50 -0.38 1.53
N SER A 40 10.80 -0.72 2.78
CA SER A 40 10.71 0.19 3.91
C SER A 40 11.95 1.08 3.90
N THR A 41 11.77 2.40 3.98
CA THR A 41 12.87 3.37 4.10
C THR A 41 13.43 3.43 5.52
N SER A 42 12.83 2.73 6.47
CA SER A 42 13.30 2.70 7.85
C SER A 42 14.54 1.82 7.97
N ARG A 43 15.68 2.44 8.28
CA ARG A 43 16.94 1.74 8.61
C ARG A 43 16.68 0.74 9.74
N ALA A 44 17.15 -0.50 9.59
CA ALA A 44 17.09 -1.49 10.65
C ALA A 44 17.86 -0.97 11.88
N GLN A 45 17.17 -0.81 13.00
CA GLN A 45 17.72 -0.26 14.24
C GLN A 45 18.24 -1.41 15.12
N LEU A 46 19.31 -2.09 14.67
CA LEU A 46 19.88 -3.30 15.27
C LEU A 46 20.78 -3.03 16.50
N GLY A 47 20.81 -1.80 17.01
CA GLY A 47 21.75 -1.37 18.05
C GLY A 47 21.27 -1.59 19.50
N SER A 48 20.10 -2.19 19.71
CA SER A 48 19.54 -2.43 21.05
C SER A 48 20.05 -3.76 21.60
N PRO A 49 20.53 -3.83 22.87
CA PRO A 49 20.84 -5.10 23.55
C PRO A 49 19.65 -6.08 23.57
N TYR A 50 18.42 -5.56 23.45
CA TYR A 50 17.19 -6.33 23.36
C TYR A 50 16.78 -6.52 21.90
N HIS A 51 16.60 -7.78 21.49
CA HIS A 51 16.06 -8.15 20.18
C HIS A 51 14.54 -8.05 20.22
N TYR A 52 14.02 -6.96 19.64
CA TYR A 52 12.58 -6.84 19.40
C TYR A 52 12.23 -7.52 18.09
N ALA A 53 10.99 -7.97 17.98
CA ALA A 53 10.52 -8.50 16.71
C ALA A 53 10.69 -7.44 15.61
N GLU A 54 11.46 -7.76 14.58
CA GLU A 54 11.52 -6.99 13.35
C GLU A 54 10.49 -7.51 12.34
N GLY A 55 9.88 -6.60 11.58
CA GLY A 55 8.96 -6.97 10.50
C GLY A 55 7.75 -6.05 10.44
N PRO A 56 6.91 -6.20 9.40
CA PRO A 56 5.67 -5.43 9.29
C PRO A 56 4.81 -5.62 10.54
N ARG A 57 4.33 -4.51 11.11
CA ARG A 57 3.41 -4.47 12.26
C ARG A 57 4.03 -4.82 13.61
N THR A 58 5.33 -5.03 13.70
CA THR A 58 6.00 -5.19 15.02
C THR A 58 6.21 -3.86 15.74
N ASN A 59 6.04 -2.74 15.02
CA ASN A 59 6.14 -1.37 15.54
C ASN A 59 4.82 -0.84 16.17
N ILE A 60 3.69 -1.53 16.00
CA ILE A 60 2.40 -1.06 16.49
C ILE A 60 2.01 -1.75 17.80
N PRO A 61 1.47 -1.00 18.79
CA PRO A 61 1.20 -1.53 20.12
C PRO A 61 -0.08 -2.38 20.21
N PHE A 62 -0.70 -2.74 19.07
CA PHE A 62 -1.92 -3.53 19.01
C PHE A 62 -1.84 -4.55 17.88
N ASN A 63 -2.56 -5.67 18.01
CA ASN A 63 -2.59 -6.74 17.02
C ASN A 63 -3.79 -6.60 16.05
N PRO A 64 -3.56 -6.26 14.77
CA PRO A 64 -4.65 -6.11 13.80
C PRO A 64 -5.15 -7.40 13.14
N LEU A 65 -4.53 -8.57 13.39
CA LEU A 65 -4.96 -9.86 12.80
C LEU A 65 -6.00 -10.60 13.63
N THR A 66 -6.44 -10.04 14.75
CA THR A 66 -7.47 -10.69 15.57
C THR A 66 -8.84 -10.62 14.87
N LYS A 67 -9.64 -11.70 14.97
CA LYS A 67 -11.04 -11.75 14.46
C LYS A 67 -11.87 -10.53 14.90
N HIS A 68 -11.59 -10.05 16.11
CA HIS A 68 -12.31 -8.96 16.76
C HIS A 68 -11.68 -7.58 16.52
N PHE A 69 -10.67 -7.47 15.65
CA PHE A 69 -9.97 -6.19 15.42
C PHE A 69 -10.92 -5.09 14.96
N PHE A 70 -11.86 -5.41 14.07
CA PHE A 70 -12.86 -4.46 13.59
C PHE A 70 -13.62 -3.80 14.76
N TRP A 71 -14.17 -4.62 15.67
CA TRP A 71 -14.91 -4.13 16.82
C TRP A 71 -14.03 -3.34 17.79
N ARG A 72 -12.80 -3.80 18.05
CA ARG A 72 -11.85 -3.13 18.94
C ARG A 72 -11.40 -1.77 18.41
N TYR A 73 -11.15 -1.68 17.10
CA TYR A 73 -10.73 -0.45 16.46
C TYR A 73 -11.85 0.60 16.50
N TRP A 74 -13.06 0.22 16.10
CA TRP A 74 -14.20 1.13 16.11
C TRP A 74 -14.65 1.52 17.52
N SER A 75 -14.59 0.61 18.50
CA SER A 75 -14.89 0.96 19.88
C SER A 75 -13.90 1.97 20.43
N PHE A 76 -12.60 1.80 20.16
CA PHE A 76 -11.57 2.76 20.56
C PHE A 76 -11.82 4.14 19.94
N MET A 77 -12.15 4.19 18.66
CA MET A 77 -12.51 5.45 17.98
C MET A 77 -13.77 6.09 18.58
N ALA A 78 -14.84 5.31 18.77
CA ALA A 78 -16.11 5.81 19.30
C ALA A 78 -15.99 6.33 20.73
N VAL A 79 -15.23 5.63 21.59
CA VAL A 79 -14.99 6.06 22.97
C VAL A 79 -14.11 7.31 23.01
N GLY A 80 -13.00 7.33 22.26
CA GLY A 80 -12.11 8.50 22.22
C GLY A 80 -12.81 9.75 21.70
N PHE A 81 -13.61 9.61 20.63
CA PHE A 81 -14.41 10.70 20.08
C PHE A 81 -15.58 11.09 20.98
N GLY A 82 -16.28 10.12 21.58
CA GLY A 82 -17.46 10.33 22.41
C GLY A 82 -17.16 10.85 23.82
N ALA A 83 -15.95 10.60 24.34
CA ALA A 83 -15.53 11.00 25.68
C ALA A 83 -15.81 12.49 26.01
N PRO A 84 -15.39 13.49 25.21
CA PRO A 84 -15.68 14.88 25.51
C PRO A 84 -17.19 15.19 25.62
N PHE A 85 -18.03 14.57 24.78
CA PHE A 85 -19.48 14.79 24.80
C PHE A 85 -20.15 14.15 26.03
N GLY A 86 -19.75 12.92 26.38
CA GLY A 86 -20.21 12.27 27.60
C GLY A 86 -19.83 13.08 28.85
N ILE A 87 -18.62 13.63 28.88
CA ILE A 87 -18.19 14.54 29.95
C ILE A 87 -19.03 15.82 29.96
N ALA A 88 -19.28 16.45 28.81
CA ALA A 88 -20.09 17.66 28.73
C ALA A 88 -21.50 17.44 29.31
N VAL A 89 -22.15 16.33 28.93
CA VAL A 89 -23.46 15.93 29.47
C VAL A 89 -23.35 15.71 30.98
N TRP A 90 -22.34 14.99 31.46
CA TRP A 90 -22.12 14.78 32.89
C TRP A 90 -21.96 16.10 33.67
N GLN A 91 -21.26 17.09 33.10
CA GLN A 91 -21.12 18.41 33.72
C GLN A 91 -22.47 19.12 33.87
N THR A 92 -23.41 18.96 32.93
CA THR A 92 -24.76 19.56 33.06
C THR A 92 -25.56 19.03 34.25
N TYR A 93 -25.25 17.83 34.74
CA TYR A 93 -25.90 17.27 35.93
C TYR A 93 -25.22 17.65 37.25
N LYS A 94 -23.99 18.16 37.19
CA LYS A 94 -23.23 18.61 38.36
C LYS A 94 -23.59 20.02 38.80
N THR A 95 -23.98 20.88 37.86
CA THR A 95 -24.47 22.23 38.15
C THR A 95 -25.99 22.17 38.28
N LYS A 96 -26.46 21.70 39.43
CA LYS A 96 -27.78 22.02 39.96
C LYS A 96 -27.60 22.86 41.21
#